data_AF-A0A7C9B079-F1
#
_entry.id   AF-A0A7C9B079-F1
#
_cell.length_a   1.000
_cell.length_b   1.000
_cell.length_c   1.000
_cell.angle_alpha   90.00
_cell.angle_beta   90.00
_cell.angle_gamma   90.00
#
_symmetry.space_group_name_H-M   'P 1'
#
loop_
_entity.id
_entity.type
_entity.pdbx_description
1 polymer ?
#
loop_
_entity_poly.entity_id
_entity_poly.type
_entity_poly.pdbx_seq_one_letter_code
_entity_poly.pdbx_strand_id
1 'polypeptide(L)'
;MAHTHWSAENATKAYLRTIVMGKKRKEPDVAEFISALAGGNNAQLMVEVRGSTVGSTTLGLVAAARQTGGRVVCILPGLNELEVSRSELSNYSGCIEFVIGD
;
A
#
# COMPACT_ATOMS: atom_id res chain seq x y z
N MET A 1 16.81 -20.14 -4.71
CA MET A 1 15.91 -19.50 -5.69
C MET A 1 14.50 -19.58 -5.12
N ALA A 2 13.90 -18.45 -4.74
CA ALA A 2 12.53 -18.46 -4.23
C ALA A 2 11.56 -18.61 -5.41
N HIS A 3 10.90 -19.76 -5.52
CA HIS A 3 9.73 -19.89 -6.38
C HIS A 3 8.60 -19.09 -5.73
N THR A 4 8.43 -17.83 -6.13
CA THR A 4 7.26 -17.03 -5.70
C THR A 4 6.05 -17.50 -6.50
N HIS A 5 5.45 -18.61 -6.06
CA HIS A 5 4.14 -18.99 -6.56
C HIS A 5 3.11 -17.97 -6.09
N TRP A 6 2.21 -17.59 -6.99
CA TRP A 6 1.07 -16.75 -6.67
C TRP A 6 0.23 -17.38 -5.55
N SER A 7 -0.04 -16.63 -4.50
CA SER A 7 -0.94 -17.00 -3.40
C SER A 7 -2.31 -16.34 -3.59
N ALA A 8 -3.28 -17.11 -4.08
CA ALA A 8 -4.66 -16.63 -4.21
C ALA A 8 -5.23 -16.18 -2.85
N GLU A 9 -4.85 -16.86 -1.76
CA GLU A 9 -5.28 -16.50 -0.40
C GLU A 9 -4.77 -15.11 0.01
N ASN A 10 -3.47 -14.83 -0.17
CA ASN A 10 -2.92 -13.52 0.17
C ASN A 10 -3.51 -12.43 -0.73
N ALA A 11 -3.72 -12.71 -2.02
CA ALA A 11 -4.36 -11.78 -2.94
C ALA A 11 -5.77 -11.41 -2.46
N THR A 12 -6.61 -12.40 -2.14
CA THR A 12 -7.98 -12.17 -1.67
C THR A 12 -8.01 -11.43 -0.34
N LYS A 13 -7.15 -11.80 0.62
CA LYS A 13 -7.11 -11.12 1.93
C LYS A 13 -6.64 -9.67 1.81
N ALA A 14 -5.63 -9.40 0.99
CA ALA A 14 -5.16 -8.04 0.73
C ALA A 14 -6.24 -7.20 0.03
N TYR A 15 -6.93 -7.78 -0.96
CA TYR A 15 -8.06 -7.16 -1.65
C TYR A 15 -9.18 -6.74 -0.69
N LEU A 16 -9.70 -7.69 0.11
CA LEU A 16 -10.80 -7.43 1.05
C LEU A 16 -10.39 -6.43 2.12
N ARG A 17 -9.14 -6.48 2.59
CA ARG A 17 -8.63 -5.51 3.55
C ARG A 17 -8.61 -4.10 2.96
N THR A 18 -8.23 -3.93 1.69
CA THR A 18 -8.28 -2.62 1.03
C THR A 18 -9.70 -2.07 0.95
N ILE A 19 -10.70 -2.90 0.63
CA ILE A 19 -12.12 -2.47 0.62
C ILE A 19 -12.55 -1.92 1.98
N VAL A 20 -12.13 -2.57 3.08
CA VAL A 20 -12.46 -2.13 4.45
C VAL A 20 -11.71 -0.84 4.82
N MET A 21 -10.48 -0.66 4.36
CA MET A 21 -9.67 0.54 4.62
C MET A 21 -10.06 1.75 3.76
N GLY A 22 -10.59 1.50 2.57
CA GLY A 22 -11.07 2.54 1.66
C GLY A 22 -12.38 3.18 2.13
N LYS A 23 -12.73 4.31 1.50
CA LYS A 23 -14.08 4.87 1.63
C LYS A 23 -15.06 3.92 0.92
N LYS A 24 -16.24 3.68 1.49
CA LYS A 24 -17.30 2.87 0.85
C LYS A 24 -17.63 3.41 -0.55
N ARG A 25 -17.00 2.85 -1.57
CA ARG A 25 -17.32 3.09 -2.98
C ARG A 25 -18.29 1.98 -3.44
N LYS A 26 -19.09 2.27 -4.46
CA LYS A 26 -20.00 1.27 -5.04
C LYS A 26 -19.22 0.11 -5.68
N GLU A 27 -18.02 0.38 -6.18
CA GLU A 27 -17.21 -0.57 -6.95
C GLU A 27 -15.72 -0.49 -6.54
N PRO A 28 -15.00 -1.62 -6.55
CA PRO A 28 -13.54 -1.67 -6.40
C PRO A 28 -12.83 -0.91 -7.52
N ASP A 29 -11.65 -0.36 -7.23
CA ASP A 29 -10.84 0.43 -8.15
C ASP A 29 -9.38 -0.07 -8.15
N VAL A 30 -8.44 0.76 -8.64
CA VAL A 30 -7.02 0.44 -8.76
C VAL A 30 -6.40 -0.01 -7.43
N ALA A 31 -6.82 0.53 -6.29
CA ALA A 31 -6.21 0.22 -4.99
C ALA A 31 -6.41 -1.24 -4.58
N GLU A 32 -7.61 -1.78 -4.78
CA GLU A 32 -7.93 -3.18 -4.48
C GLU A 32 -7.20 -4.13 -5.44
N PHE A 33 -7.09 -3.76 -6.71
CA PHE A 33 -6.31 -4.53 -7.68
C PHE A 33 -4.83 -4.59 -7.32
N ILE A 34 -4.22 -3.43 -7.01
CA ILE A 34 -2.81 -3.33 -6.62
C ILE A 34 -2.53 -4.11 -5.33
N SER A 35 -3.43 -4.05 -4.33
CA SER A 35 -3.25 -4.83 -3.10
C SER A 35 -3.32 -6.33 -3.35
N ALA A 36 -4.25 -6.80 -4.18
CA ALA A 36 -4.35 -8.19 -4.57
C ALA A 36 -3.08 -8.67 -5.28
N LEU A 37 -2.57 -7.86 -6.23
CA LEU A 37 -1.34 -8.14 -6.97
C LEU A 37 -0.12 -8.26 -6.03
N ALA A 38 0.07 -7.27 -5.16
CA ALA A 38 1.20 -7.27 -4.23
C ALA A 38 1.10 -8.39 -3.17
N GLY A 39 -0.11 -8.59 -2.62
CA GLY A 39 -0.40 -9.65 -1.66
C GLY A 39 -0.19 -11.03 -2.27
N GLY A 40 -0.72 -11.27 -3.47
CA GLY A 40 -0.62 -12.55 -4.16
C GLY A 40 0.81 -12.93 -4.52
N ASN A 41 1.67 -11.94 -4.82
CA ASN A 41 3.10 -12.16 -5.02
C ASN A 41 3.90 -12.27 -3.70
N ASN A 42 3.24 -12.22 -2.54
CA ASN A 42 3.85 -12.21 -1.22
C ASN A 42 4.94 -11.13 -1.05
N ALA A 43 4.71 -9.94 -1.62
CA ALA A 43 5.70 -8.87 -1.68
C ALA A 43 6.14 -8.42 -0.27
N GLN A 44 7.44 -8.53 0.01
CA GLN A 44 8.02 -8.11 1.30
C GLN A 44 8.38 -6.62 1.31
N LEU A 45 8.63 -6.04 0.14
CA LEU A 45 8.92 -4.62 -0.05
C LEU A 45 8.09 -4.09 -1.22
N MET A 46 7.36 -3.01 -0.99
CA MET A 46 6.60 -2.28 -2.00
C MET A 46 7.07 -0.83 -2.00
N VAL A 47 7.26 -0.25 -3.19
CA VAL A 47 7.69 1.14 -3.34
C VAL A 47 6.64 1.91 -4.14
N GLU A 48 6.25 3.07 -3.65
CA GLU A 48 5.36 4.00 -4.32
C GLU A 48 6.08 5.34 -4.48
N VAL A 49 6.08 5.89 -5.70
CA VAL A 49 6.52 7.26 -5.96
C VAL A 49 5.28 8.11 -6.20
N ARG A 50 5.12 9.20 -5.45
CA ARG A 50 3.87 9.94 -5.43
C ARG A 50 4.08 11.44 -5.25
N GLY A 51 3.20 12.24 -5.86
CA GLY A 51 3.10 13.68 -5.65
C GLY A 51 2.31 14.04 -4.38
N SER A 52 1.49 15.10 -4.45
CA SER A 52 1.03 15.82 -3.25
C SER A 52 -0.23 15.35 -2.54
N THR A 53 -1.13 14.57 -3.17
CA THR A 53 -2.44 14.17 -2.55
C THR A 53 -2.25 13.09 -1.47
N VAL A 54 -3.14 12.16 -1.13
CA VAL A 54 -2.74 10.82 -0.65
C VAL A 54 -3.61 9.85 -1.42
N GLY A 55 -2.98 8.94 -2.16
CA GLY A 55 -3.67 8.05 -3.08
C GLY A 55 -4.36 6.91 -2.35
N SER A 56 -5.45 6.40 -2.92
CA SER A 56 -6.01 5.10 -2.52
C SER A 56 -5.01 3.95 -2.71
N THR A 57 -4.08 4.10 -3.67
CA THR A 57 -2.98 3.15 -3.91
C THR A 57 -2.11 2.93 -2.67
N THR A 58 -1.75 3.98 -1.94
CA THR A 58 -0.97 3.87 -0.70
C THR A 58 -1.67 2.97 0.32
N LEU A 59 -2.99 3.11 0.47
CA LEU A 59 -3.79 2.24 1.35
C LEU A 59 -3.82 0.78 0.86
N GLY A 60 -3.88 0.57 -0.46
CA GLY A 60 -3.78 -0.76 -1.06
C GLY A 60 -2.45 -1.45 -0.76
N LEU A 61 -1.34 -0.72 -0.86
CA LEU A 61 -0.02 -1.23 -0.52
C LEU A 61 0.13 -1.49 0.98
N VAL A 62 -0.41 -0.62 1.84
CA VAL A 62 -0.45 -0.87 3.30
C VAL A 62 -1.26 -2.13 3.63
N ALA A 63 -2.39 -2.35 2.95
CA ALA A 63 -3.19 -3.57 3.14
C ALA A 63 -2.39 -4.82 2.75
N ALA A 64 -1.68 -4.79 1.62
CA ALA A 64 -0.81 -5.88 1.17
C ALA A 64 0.37 -6.11 2.13
N ALA A 65 1.02 -5.05 2.63
CA ALA A 65 2.08 -5.13 3.62
C ALA A 65 1.62 -5.83 4.89
N ARG A 66 0.46 -5.45 5.43
CA ARG A 66 -0.11 -6.12 6.61
C ARG A 66 -0.48 -7.58 6.37
N GLN A 67 -0.81 -7.96 5.14
CA GLN A 67 -1.15 -9.33 4.79
C GLN A 67 0.10 -10.22 4.64
N THR A 68 1.18 -9.67 4.10
CA THR A 68 2.40 -10.40 3.75
C THR A 68 3.49 -10.33 4.82
N GLY A 69 3.31 -9.48 5.83
CA GLY A 69 4.37 -9.12 6.78
C GLY A 69 5.43 -8.17 6.19
N GLY A 70 5.18 -7.63 4.99
CA GLY A 70 6.08 -6.70 4.32
C GLY A 70 5.94 -5.26 4.79
N ARG A 71 6.57 -4.34 4.05
CA ARG A 71 6.52 -2.89 4.29
C ARG A 71 6.42 -2.08 3.00
N VAL A 72 5.96 -0.84 3.13
CA VAL A 72 5.84 0.14 2.05
C VAL A 72 6.88 1.23 2.24
N VAL A 73 7.55 1.62 1.15
CA VAL A 73 8.36 2.85 1.08
C VAL A 73 7.64 3.81 0.14
N CYS A 74 7.29 5.00 0.64
CA CYS A 74 6.66 6.06 -0.15
C CYS A 74 7.67 7.19 -0.39
N ILE A 75 8.00 7.42 -1.65
CA ILE A 75 8.92 8.45 -2.10
C ILE A 75 8.12 9.68 -2.50
N LEU A 76 8.43 10.81 -1.88
CA LEU A 76 7.73 12.08 -2.00
C LEU A 76 8.67 13.18 -2.52
N PRO A 77 8.16 14.20 -3.23
CA PRO A 77 8.98 15.25 -3.84
C PRO A 77 9.48 16.31 -2.85
N GLY A 78 9.02 16.31 -1.60
CA GLY A 78 9.35 17.37 -0.66
C GLY A 78 8.81 17.20 0.76
N LEU A 79 9.22 18.13 1.63
CA LEU A 79 8.84 18.17 3.04
C LEU A 79 7.35 18.44 3.25
N ASN A 80 6.72 19.25 2.41
CA ASN A 80 5.30 19.57 2.55
C ASN A 80 4.44 18.31 2.36
N GLU A 81 4.75 17.53 1.32
CA GLU A 81 4.07 16.26 1.01
C GLU A 81 4.32 15.22 2.11
N LEU A 82 5.52 15.23 2.69
CA LEU A 82 5.88 14.37 3.81
C LEU A 82 5.01 14.64 5.05
N GLU A 83 4.89 15.90 5.45
CA GLU A 83 4.11 16.28 6.64
C GLU A 83 2.62 15.98 6.47
N VAL A 84 2.07 16.27 5.28
CA VAL A 84 0.69 15.90 4.94
C VAL A 84 0.51 14.38 5.02
N SER A 85 1.41 13.61 4.40
CA SER A 85 1.32 12.15 4.36
C SER A 85 1.44 11.53 5.76
N ARG A 86 2.33 12.04 6.63
CA ARG A 86 2.46 11.57 8.01
C ARG A 86 1.20 11.82 8.83
N SER A 87 0.57 12.97 8.64
CA SER A 87 -0.68 13.30 9.31
C SER A 87 -1.82 12.36 8.88
N GLU A 88 -2.04 12.23 7.57
CA GLU A 88 -3.15 11.45 7.01
C GLU A 88 -2.99 9.93 7.20
N LEU A 89 -1.75 9.43 7.23
CA LEU A 89 -1.43 8.01 7.36
C LEU A 89 -0.85 7.63 8.72
N SER A 90 -1.01 8.49 9.74
CA SER A 90 -0.53 8.26 11.11
C SER A 90 -0.95 6.89 11.68
N ASN A 91 -2.17 6.44 11.38
CA ASN A 91 -2.73 5.13 11.76
C ASN A 91 -2.00 3.93 11.12
N TYR A 92 -1.15 4.16 10.13
CA TYR A 92 -0.44 3.13 9.35
C TYR A 92 1.09 3.24 9.44
N SER A 93 1.60 4.12 10.32
CA SER A 93 3.03 4.39 10.52
C SER A 93 3.90 3.15 10.77
N GLY A 94 3.34 2.04 11.27
CA GLY A 94 4.06 0.78 11.47
C GLY A 94 4.38 -0.01 10.19
N CYS A 95 3.79 0.35 9.04
CA CYS A 95 3.97 -0.38 7.78
C CYS A 95 4.47 0.49 6.63
N ILE A 96 4.61 1.80 6.84
CA ILE A 96 5.02 2.76 5.81
C ILE A 96 6.22 3.59 6.28
N GLU A 97 7.25 3.60 5.44
CA GLU A 97 8.41 4.48 5.55
C GLU A 97 8.29 5.57 4.48
N PHE A 98 8.55 6.82 4.86
CA PHE A 98 8.53 7.94 3.92
C PHE A 98 9.95 8.44 3.65
N VAL A 99 10.27 8.64 2.38
CA VAL A 99 11.56 9.12 1.88
C VAL A 99 11.32 10.33 0.98
N ILE A 100 12.16 11.35 1.07
CA ILE A 100 12.17 12.46 0.10
C ILE A 100 13.09 12.04 -1.04
N GLY A 101 12.58 12.08 -2.28
CA GLY A 101 13.36 11.84 -3.50
C GLY A 101 13.76 13.14 -4.19
N ASP A 102 14.86 13.10 -4.94
CA ASP A 102 15.37 14.20 -5.76
C ASP A 102 14.62 14.37 -7.09
#